data_AF-A0A7T2LLZ6-F1
#
_entry.id   AF-A0A7T2LLZ6-F1
#
_cell.length_a   1.000
_cell.length_b   1.000
_cell.length_c   1.000
_cell.angle_alpha   90.00
_cell.angle_beta   90.00
_cell.angle_gamma   90.00
#
_symmetry.space_group_name_H-M   'P 1'
#
loop_
_entity.id
_entity.type
_entity.pdbx_description
1 polymer ?
#
loop_
_entity_poly.entity_id
_entity_poly.type
_entity_poly.pdbx_seq_one_letter_code
_entity_poly.pdbx_strand_id
1 'polypeptide(L)'
;MTALLKIGALCVALSGLSAQAVAIQGTRSAQPQVTAPKLLTAADRKGVVDNIAIAADARYVDPAGGKKIAAHMRAQLAKGAYDRLTDPVEFASALTRDMRAAVADVHLRAVYEPNRAQQTVRMAAPAAGAVPQPGQGGGTAGPRSFARIDQRSDEQIARTNYGFDAVQHLDGNVGYLKLNRFVPLAMSEETAKAAMAFLANTDAVIIDLRGNIGGSPDLVRHLMSYFTGPEPMQLLSNYIREGNRSDRMMSLAEVPGRRMTGKPLYVLIDADSASSAEMFAYIAQRKQLGTVFGQKSSGAGNGGNMLPAGSGISVFLPFARITDGPGWEQIGVTPDVAVDPEAAMAAAHKAALQKLIAAATDPVAKREREWALELAMAGDRASAPAGGLADYEGQFGTRGFKVAEGKLMVVPSAGRPEALVRTGAETFRLDNARYTFERDAAGQVTGVKVETLSGTETRADKTPSA
;
A
#
# COMPACT_ATOMS: atom_id res chain seq x y z
N MET A 1 -41.00 34.04 -27.18
CA MET A 1 -41.34 34.35 -28.60
C MET A 1 -40.08 34.90 -29.27
N THR A 2 -39.76 34.43 -30.49
CA THR A 2 -39.05 35.11 -31.62
C THR A 2 -37.90 36.12 -31.34
N ALA A 3 -36.80 36.19 -32.09
CA ALA A 3 -36.32 35.51 -33.31
C ALA A 3 -34.76 35.58 -33.32
N LEU A 4 -34.00 34.59 -33.80
CA LEU A 4 -33.50 34.43 -35.19
C LEU A 4 -33.04 35.69 -35.98
N LEU A 5 -31.85 35.51 -36.58
CA LEU A 5 -31.31 36.07 -37.83
C LEU A 5 -30.70 37.49 -37.89
N LYS A 6 -29.38 37.52 -38.15
CA LYS A 6 -28.73 37.99 -39.40
C LYS A 6 -27.25 37.55 -39.35
N ILE A 7 -26.49 37.19 -40.39
CA ILE A 7 -26.60 36.85 -41.83
C ILE A 7 -25.19 37.15 -42.39
N GLY A 8 -24.68 36.33 -43.33
CA GLY A 8 -23.44 36.57 -44.09
C GLY A 8 -22.41 35.46 -43.90
N ALA A 9 -21.94 34.73 -44.92
CA ALA A 9 -22.23 34.72 -46.36
C ALA A 9 -22.00 33.25 -46.86
N LEU A 10 -22.61 32.68 -47.91
CA LEU A 10 -22.69 33.07 -49.34
C LEU A 10 -21.27 33.30 -49.94
N CYS A 11 -20.74 32.69 -51.00
CA CYS A 11 -21.10 31.58 -51.91
C CYS A 11 -19.79 31.15 -52.65
N VAL A 12 -19.67 30.10 -53.48
CA VAL A 12 -20.63 29.12 -54.05
C VAL A 12 -19.95 27.73 -54.23
N ALA A 13 -20.70 26.77 -54.78
CA ALA A 13 -20.36 25.39 -55.12
C ALA A 13 -19.50 25.20 -56.39
N LEU A 14 -18.96 23.98 -56.58
CA LEU A 14 -18.94 23.30 -57.90
C LEU A 14 -18.81 21.76 -57.79
N SER A 15 -19.79 21.08 -58.39
CA SER A 15 -19.76 19.73 -58.99
C SER A 15 -18.86 18.60 -58.42
N GLY A 16 -19.50 17.68 -57.71
CA GLY A 16 -19.58 16.25 -58.12
C GLY A 16 -18.31 15.50 -58.53
N LEU A 17 -17.75 14.74 -57.58
CA LEU A 17 -17.16 13.43 -57.84
C LEU A 17 -17.82 12.36 -56.95
N SER A 18 -17.83 11.12 -57.45
CA SER A 18 -18.47 9.96 -56.82
C SER A 18 -17.87 9.62 -55.45
N ALA A 19 -18.74 9.38 -54.47
CA ALA A 19 -18.32 8.91 -53.16
C ALA A 19 -17.81 7.46 -53.24
N GLN A 20 -16.50 7.28 -53.38
CA GLN A 20 -15.86 6.02 -52.99
C GLN A 20 -15.86 5.93 -51.46
N ALA A 21 -16.68 5.03 -50.93
CA ALA A 21 -16.63 4.69 -49.52
C ALA A 21 -15.33 3.94 -49.22
N VAL A 22 -14.31 4.67 -48.77
CA VAL A 22 -13.10 4.07 -48.20
C VAL A 22 -13.53 3.35 -46.91
N ALA A 23 -13.69 2.04 -47.01
CA ALA A 23 -13.88 1.18 -45.86
C ALA A 23 -12.58 1.18 -45.04
N ILE A 24 -12.48 2.11 -44.09
CA ILE A 24 -11.46 2.06 -43.04
C ILE A 24 -11.78 0.80 -42.23
N GLN A 25 -11.08 -0.29 -42.57
CA GLN A 25 -11.07 -1.50 -41.77
C GLN A 25 -10.39 -1.19 -40.44
N GLY A 26 -11.18 -0.68 -39.49
CA GLY A 26 -10.76 -0.53 -38.12
C GLY A 26 -10.32 -1.90 -37.61
N THR A 27 -9.02 -2.05 -37.37
CA THR A 27 -8.45 -3.22 -36.70
C THR A 27 -8.99 -3.24 -35.28
N ARG A 28 -10.16 -3.87 -35.10
CA ARG A 28 -10.64 -4.30 -33.78
C ARG A 28 -9.51 -5.11 -33.16
N SER A 29 -8.87 -4.55 -32.15
CA SER A 29 -7.98 -5.29 -31.28
C SER A 29 -8.77 -6.48 -30.76
N ALA A 30 -8.36 -7.69 -31.14
CA ALA A 30 -9.02 -8.90 -30.67
C ALA A 30 -8.92 -8.91 -29.14
N GLN A 31 -10.05 -8.80 -28.46
CA GLN A 31 -10.10 -9.15 -27.05
C GLN A 31 -9.58 -10.59 -26.94
N PRO A 32 -8.65 -10.89 -26.01
CA PRO A 32 -8.15 -12.24 -25.86
C PRO A 32 -9.33 -13.16 -25.56
N GLN A 33 -9.63 -14.08 -26.47
CA GLN A 33 -10.67 -15.08 -26.25
C GLN A 33 -10.29 -15.86 -24.99
N VAL A 34 -11.15 -15.76 -23.97
CA VAL A 34 -11.11 -16.66 -22.81
C VAL A 34 -11.56 -18.02 -23.33
N THR A 35 -10.62 -18.80 -23.85
CA THR A 35 -10.85 -20.19 -24.23
C THR A 35 -11.24 -20.97 -23.00
N ALA A 36 -12.34 -21.73 -23.09
CA ALA A 36 -12.81 -22.55 -21.98
C ALA A 36 -11.69 -23.49 -21.49
N PRO A 37 -11.53 -23.68 -20.17
CA PRO A 37 -10.44 -24.48 -19.62
C PRO A 37 -10.51 -25.90 -20.17
N LYS A 38 -9.36 -26.42 -20.61
CA LYS A 38 -9.25 -27.82 -21.05
C LYS A 38 -9.55 -28.73 -19.84
N LEU A 39 -10.60 -29.55 -19.95
CA LEU A 39 -10.94 -30.55 -18.95
C LEU A 39 -9.79 -31.53 -18.71
N LEU A 40 -9.57 -31.89 -17.44
CA LEU A 40 -8.49 -32.77 -17.00
C LEU A 40 -8.86 -34.23 -17.21
N THR A 41 -7.92 -35.00 -17.76
CA THR A 41 -7.99 -36.46 -17.79
C THR A 41 -7.65 -37.07 -16.42
N ALA A 42 -7.91 -38.36 -16.23
CA ALA A 42 -7.45 -39.08 -15.03
C ALA A 42 -5.91 -39.06 -14.90
N ALA A 43 -5.19 -39.10 -16.03
CA ALA A 43 -3.73 -39.00 -16.06
C ALA A 43 -3.23 -37.61 -15.64
N ASP A 44 -3.88 -36.53 -16.09
CA ASP A 44 -3.59 -35.16 -15.66
C ASP A 44 -3.72 -35.03 -14.14
N ARG A 45 -4.87 -35.45 -13.58
CA ARG A 45 -5.12 -35.37 -12.13
C ARG A 45 -4.11 -36.16 -11.31
N LYS A 46 -3.79 -37.39 -11.74
CA LYS A 46 -2.75 -38.22 -11.10
C LYS A 46 -1.40 -37.52 -11.12
N GLY A 47 -0.97 -37.01 -12.27
CA GLY A 47 0.32 -36.30 -12.41
C GLY A 47 0.41 -35.07 -11.50
N VAL A 48 -0.66 -34.28 -11.40
CA VAL A 48 -0.74 -33.12 -10.50
C VAL A 48 -0.60 -33.53 -9.03
N VAL A 49 -1.33 -34.57 -8.59
CA VAL A 49 -1.24 -35.09 -7.22
C VAL A 49 0.16 -35.61 -6.89
N ASP A 50 0.76 -36.38 -7.79
CA ASP A 50 2.10 -36.94 -7.60
C ASP A 50 3.16 -35.82 -7.50
N ASN A 51 3.07 -34.80 -8.36
CA ASN A 51 3.97 -33.64 -8.33
C ASN A 51 3.83 -32.81 -7.04
N ILE A 52 2.60 -32.60 -6.55
CA ILE A 52 2.35 -31.93 -5.26
C ILE A 52 2.96 -32.77 -4.11
N ALA A 53 2.75 -34.08 -4.11
CA ALA A 53 3.28 -34.97 -3.07
C ALA A 53 4.82 -35.01 -3.06
N ILE A 54 5.47 -35.02 -4.23
CA ILE A 54 6.94 -34.92 -4.36
C ILE A 54 7.44 -33.56 -3.87
N ALA A 55 6.80 -32.46 -4.29
CA ALA A 55 7.18 -31.12 -3.89
C ALA A 55 7.04 -30.90 -2.38
N ALA A 56 5.96 -31.41 -1.76
CA ALA A 56 5.73 -31.29 -0.33
C ALA A 56 6.81 -32.01 0.51
N ASP A 57 7.11 -33.28 0.22
CA ASP A 57 8.13 -34.06 0.95
C ASP A 57 9.53 -33.42 0.82
N ALA A 58 9.89 -32.98 -0.38
CA ALA A 58 11.20 -32.40 -0.66
C ALA A 58 11.36 -30.96 -0.12
N ARG A 59 10.32 -30.11 -0.21
CA ARG A 59 10.47 -28.64 -0.10
C ARG A 59 9.59 -27.97 0.96
N TYR A 60 8.61 -28.67 1.57
CA TYR A 60 7.80 -28.07 2.63
C TYR A 60 8.64 -27.78 3.88
N VAL A 61 8.36 -26.66 4.55
CA VAL A 61 9.19 -26.10 5.62
C VAL A 61 9.34 -27.02 6.83
N ASP A 62 8.32 -27.80 7.18
CA ASP A 62 8.39 -28.90 8.14
C ASP A 62 8.52 -30.26 7.42
N PRO A 63 9.66 -30.97 7.51
CA PRO A 63 9.83 -32.27 6.89
C PRO A 63 8.79 -33.33 7.31
N ALA A 64 8.24 -33.25 8.54
CA ALA A 64 7.21 -34.19 9.00
C ALA A 64 5.85 -33.88 8.37
N GLY A 65 5.44 -32.61 8.36
CA GLY A 65 4.27 -32.11 7.66
C GLY A 65 4.30 -32.38 6.15
N GLY A 66 5.47 -32.24 5.51
CA GLY A 66 5.64 -32.49 4.07
C GLY A 66 5.28 -33.93 3.71
N LYS A 67 5.73 -34.89 4.54
CA LYS A 67 5.36 -36.30 4.42
C LYS A 67 3.89 -36.57 4.69
N LYS A 68 3.27 -35.87 5.67
CA LYS A 68 1.83 -35.97 5.94
C LYS A 68 1.00 -35.50 4.74
N ILE A 69 1.34 -34.36 4.15
CA ILE A 69 0.72 -33.85 2.90
C ILE A 69 0.88 -34.91 1.80
N ALA A 70 2.10 -35.35 1.52
CA ALA A 70 2.39 -36.31 0.45
C ALA A 70 1.63 -37.64 0.60
N ALA A 71 1.52 -38.17 1.82
CA ALA A 71 0.75 -39.37 2.12
C ALA A 71 -0.76 -39.14 1.98
N HIS A 72 -1.29 -38.02 2.50
CA HIS A 72 -2.71 -37.68 2.42
C HIS A 72 -3.18 -37.53 0.97
N MET A 73 -2.46 -36.75 0.16
CA MET A 73 -2.79 -36.49 -1.24
C MET A 73 -2.83 -37.78 -2.08
N ARG A 74 -1.85 -38.68 -1.87
CA ARG A 74 -1.84 -40.01 -2.52
C ARG A 74 -2.99 -40.90 -2.05
N ALA A 75 -3.34 -40.85 -0.77
CA ALA A 75 -4.46 -41.62 -0.22
C ALA A 75 -5.83 -41.14 -0.75
N GLN A 76 -6.02 -39.84 -0.97
CA GLN A 76 -7.25 -39.32 -1.58
C GLN A 76 -7.37 -39.74 -3.05
N LEU A 77 -6.28 -39.66 -3.81
CA LEU A 77 -6.24 -40.15 -5.20
C LEU A 77 -6.56 -41.65 -5.28
N ALA A 78 -5.96 -42.48 -4.40
CA ALA A 78 -6.21 -43.92 -4.37
C ALA A 78 -7.66 -44.30 -4.00
N LYS A 79 -8.40 -43.40 -3.35
CA LYS A 79 -9.84 -43.55 -3.04
C LYS A 79 -10.77 -43.07 -4.17
N GLY A 80 -10.22 -42.56 -5.28
CA GLY A 80 -11.00 -41.96 -6.36
C GLY A 80 -11.62 -40.60 -6.01
N ALA A 81 -11.16 -39.93 -4.94
CA ALA A 81 -11.74 -38.67 -4.45
C ALA A 81 -11.71 -37.54 -5.50
N TYR A 82 -10.83 -37.64 -6.48
CA TYR A 82 -10.66 -36.67 -7.56
C TYR A 82 -11.29 -37.10 -8.90
N ASP A 83 -11.88 -38.29 -9.00
CA ASP A 83 -12.22 -38.90 -10.30
C ASP A 83 -13.26 -38.09 -11.10
N ARG A 84 -14.15 -37.39 -10.41
CA ARG A 84 -15.20 -36.54 -11.00
C ARG A 84 -14.78 -35.08 -11.22
N LEU A 85 -13.63 -34.64 -10.70
CA LEU A 85 -13.18 -33.25 -10.75
C LEU A 85 -12.45 -32.96 -12.07
N THR A 86 -13.17 -33.00 -13.19
CA THR A 86 -12.62 -32.74 -14.53
C THR A 86 -12.37 -31.25 -14.78
N ASP A 87 -13.08 -30.35 -14.11
CA ASP A 87 -12.77 -28.92 -14.15
C ASP A 87 -11.51 -28.61 -13.32
N PRO A 88 -10.52 -27.88 -13.88
CA PRO A 88 -9.27 -27.63 -13.18
C PRO A 88 -9.35 -26.62 -12.02
N VAL A 89 -10.37 -25.75 -11.98
CA VAL A 89 -10.60 -24.78 -10.89
C VAL A 89 -11.25 -25.50 -9.70
N GLU A 90 -12.23 -26.36 -9.94
CA GLU A 90 -12.80 -27.24 -8.92
C GLU A 90 -11.76 -28.20 -8.34
N PHE A 91 -10.92 -28.79 -9.21
CA PHE A 91 -9.82 -29.64 -8.81
C PHE A 91 -8.77 -28.88 -7.97
N ALA A 92 -8.33 -27.69 -8.39
CA ALA A 92 -7.44 -26.84 -7.59
C ALA A 92 -8.01 -26.50 -6.20
N SER A 93 -9.32 -26.27 -6.13
CA SER A 93 -10.03 -26.02 -4.87
C SER A 93 -10.07 -27.25 -3.96
N ALA A 94 -10.22 -28.47 -4.52
CA ALA A 94 -10.14 -29.71 -3.76
C ALA A 94 -8.72 -29.99 -3.25
N LEU A 95 -7.70 -29.88 -4.11
CA LEU A 95 -6.29 -30.01 -3.73
C LEU A 95 -5.93 -29.05 -2.58
N THR A 96 -6.44 -27.81 -2.61
CA THR A 96 -6.28 -26.83 -1.54
C THR A 96 -6.85 -27.30 -0.21
N ARG A 97 -8.07 -27.85 -0.20
CA ARG A 97 -8.70 -28.36 1.03
C ARG A 97 -7.92 -29.54 1.61
N ASP A 98 -7.51 -30.49 0.77
CA ASP A 98 -6.88 -31.73 1.22
C ASP A 98 -5.45 -31.51 1.73
N MET A 99 -4.68 -30.61 1.10
CA MET A 99 -3.37 -30.18 1.62
C MET A 99 -3.52 -29.51 3.00
N ARG A 100 -4.49 -28.60 3.16
CA ARG A 100 -4.77 -27.93 4.43
C ARG A 100 -5.24 -28.92 5.50
N ALA A 101 -6.08 -29.89 5.15
CA ALA A 101 -6.55 -30.93 6.08
C ALA A 101 -5.42 -31.81 6.63
N ALA A 102 -4.30 -31.95 5.91
CA ALA A 102 -3.17 -32.78 6.34
C ALA A 102 -2.29 -32.15 7.44
N VAL A 103 -2.21 -30.81 7.51
CA VAL A 103 -1.27 -30.09 8.41
C VAL A 103 -1.80 -28.79 9.04
N ALA A 104 -3.05 -28.40 8.76
CA ALA A 104 -3.68 -27.14 9.20
C ALA A 104 -2.99 -25.83 8.75
N ASP A 105 -2.06 -25.89 7.77
CA ASP A 105 -1.37 -24.72 7.24
C ASP A 105 -2.20 -23.98 6.18
N VAL A 106 -2.69 -22.79 6.54
CA VAL A 106 -3.51 -21.93 5.67
C VAL A 106 -2.78 -21.41 4.43
N HIS A 107 -1.45 -21.42 4.38
CA HIS A 107 -0.70 -20.97 3.20
C HIS A 107 -0.87 -21.90 2.00
N LEU A 108 -1.09 -23.19 2.25
CA LEU A 108 -1.21 -24.20 1.20
C LEU A 108 -2.41 -23.88 0.31
N ARG A 109 -2.15 -23.61 -0.97
CA ARG A 109 -3.17 -23.25 -1.96
C ARG A 109 -2.76 -23.73 -3.35
N ALA A 110 -3.60 -24.52 -3.99
CA ALA A 110 -3.51 -24.81 -5.42
C ALA A 110 -4.40 -23.85 -6.21
N VAL A 111 -3.94 -23.44 -7.40
CA VAL A 111 -4.64 -22.53 -8.32
C VAL A 111 -4.46 -23.01 -9.76
N TYR A 112 -5.44 -22.76 -10.62
CA TYR A 112 -5.34 -22.99 -12.06
C TYR A 112 -4.88 -21.71 -12.77
N GLU A 113 -3.68 -21.75 -13.33
CA GLU A 113 -3.00 -20.62 -13.99
C GLU A 113 -2.30 -21.11 -15.27
N PRO A 114 -3.04 -21.49 -16.33
CA PRO A 114 -2.51 -22.21 -17.50
C PRO A 114 -1.40 -21.46 -18.24
N ASN A 115 -1.49 -20.13 -18.33
CA ASN A 115 -0.49 -19.28 -18.98
C ASN A 115 0.82 -19.17 -18.17
N ARG A 116 0.75 -19.39 -16.86
CA ARG A 116 1.86 -19.18 -15.92
C ARG A 116 2.69 -20.45 -15.73
N ALA A 117 2.03 -21.61 -15.64
CA ALA A 117 2.73 -22.91 -15.59
C ALA A 117 3.64 -23.12 -16.81
N GLN A 118 3.26 -22.60 -17.98
CA GLN A 118 4.07 -22.62 -19.20
C GLN A 118 5.30 -21.69 -19.12
N GLN A 119 5.16 -20.53 -18.47
CA GLN A 119 6.26 -19.57 -18.30
C GLN A 119 7.32 -20.09 -17.31
N THR A 120 6.93 -20.70 -16.19
CA THR A 120 7.89 -21.28 -15.23
C THR A 120 8.66 -22.47 -15.82
N VAL A 121 8.01 -23.32 -16.63
CA VAL A 121 8.70 -24.41 -17.34
C VAL A 121 9.73 -23.87 -18.34
N ARG A 122 9.39 -22.80 -19.09
CA ARG A 122 10.35 -22.15 -20.01
C ARG A 122 11.56 -21.53 -19.30
N MET A 123 11.35 -20.92 -18.14
CA MET A 123 12.43 -20.31 -17.33
C MET A 123 13.31 -21.33 -16.59
N ALA A 124 12.83 -22.57 -16.41
CA ALA A 124 13.58 -23.65 -15.75
C ALA A 124 14.45 -24.49 -16.70
N ALA A 125 14.29 -24.33 -18.02
CA ALA A 125 15.17 -24.94 -19.00
C ALA A 125 16.49 -24.13 -19.09
N PRO A 126 17.68 -24.76 -19.03
CA PRO A 126 18.93 -24.03 -19.22
C PRO A 126 19.00 -23.49 -20.64
N ALA A 127 19.34 -22.20 -20.79
CA ALA A 127 19.59 -21.60 -22.08
C ALA A 127 20.80 -22.29 -22.74
N ALA A 128 20.58 -22.97 -23.86
CA ALA A 128 21.63 -23.64 -24.61
C ALA A 128 22.66 -22.61 -25.12
N GLY A 129 23.90 -22.67 -24.61
CA GLY A 129 25.04 -21.91 -25.12
C GLY A 129 25.82 -21.04 -24.12
N ALA A 130 25.34 -20.86 -22.88
CA ALA A 130 26.05 -20.04 -21.89
C ALA A 130 27.08 -20.86 -21.08
N VAL A 131 28.38 -20.70 -21.38
CA VAL A 131 29.48 -21.23 -20.55
C VAL A 131 29.74 -20.28 -19.37
N PRO A 132 29.74 -20.74 -18.10
CA PRO A 132 30.06 -19.89 -16.96
C PRO A 132 31.56 -19.57 -16.91
N GLN A 133 31.94 -18.29 -16.82
CA GLN A 133 33.29 -17.91 -16.43
C GLN A 133 33.42 -17.91 -14.89
N PRO A 134 34.48 -18.52 -14.32
CA PRO A 134 34.71 -18.50 -12.88
C PRO A 134 35.54 -17.27 -12.47
N GLY A 135 35.05 -16.52 -11.47
CA GLY A 135 35.89 -15.62 -10.67
C GLY A 135 35.49 -14.14 -10.64
N GLN A 136 34.46 -13.81 -9.86
CA GLN A 136 34.53 -12.71 -8.88
C GLN A 136 33.73 -13.11 -7.63
N GLY A 137 34.29 -12.84 -6.45
CA GLY A 137 33.65 -13.17 -5.17
C GLY A 137 32.61 -12.12 -4.78
N GLY A 138 31.42 -12.56 -4.35
CA GLY A 138 30.37 -11.61 -3.96
C GLY A 138 28.93 -12.09 -4.12
N GLY A 139 28.61 -13.32 -3.71
CA GLY A 139 27.23 -13.70 -3.34
C GLY A 139 26.11 -13.54 -4.39
N THR A 140 26.41 -13.50 -5.69
CA THR A 140 25.39 -13.45 -6.75
C THR A 140 24.76 -14.81 -7.02
N ALA A 141 23.90 -15.24 -6.10
CA ALA A 141 22.86 -16.19 -6.48
C ALA A 141 21.98 -15.51 -7.55
N GLY A 142 22.06 -16.00 -8.80
CA GLY A 142 21.21 -15.52 -9.90
C GLY A 142 19.73 -15.55 -9.53
N PRO A 143 18.87 -14.80 -10.25
CA PRO A 143 17.53 -14.47 -9.80
C PRO A 143 16.74 -15.73 -9.42
N ARG A 144 16.61 -15.96 -8.11
CA ARG A 144 15.69 -16.93 -7.54
C ARG A 144 14.31 -16.43 -7.93
N SER A 145 13.74 -17.02 -8.98
CA SER A 145 12.52 -16.52 -9.59
C SER A 145 11.37 -16.69 -8.61
N PHE A 146 11.10 -15.63 -7.86
CA PHE A 146 9.85 -15.42 -7.14
C PHE A 146 8.73 -15.34 -8.18
N ALA A 147 8.29 -16.50 -8.67
CA ALA A 147 7.18 -16.62 -9.59
C ALA A 147 6.00 -15.89 -8.95
N ARG A 148 5.58 -14.79 -9.59
CA ARG A 148 4.81 -13.68 -9.01
C ARG A 148 3.75 -14.10 -8.01
N ILE A 149 3.87 -13.74 -6.74
CA ILE A 149 2.82 -14.02 -5.74
C ILE A 149 1.50 -13.32 -6.12
N ASP A 150 1.59 -12.32 -7.01
CA ASP A 150 0.46 -11.72 -7.72
C ASP A 150 -0.01 -12.56 -8.91
N GLN A 151 -1.33 -12.70 -9.07
CA GLN A 151 -1.97 -13.44 -10.18
C GLN A 151 -2.32 -12.54 -11.37
N ARG A 152 -2.14 -11.22 -11.21
CA ARG A 152 -2.45 -10.19 -12.20
C ARG A 152 -1.40 -10.12 -13.30
N SER A 153 -1.81 -9.69 -14.50
CA SER A 153 -0.89 -9.37 -15.59
C SER A 153 -0.02 -8.15 -15.26
N ASP A 154 1.09 -7.97 -15.97
CA ASP A 154 1.98 -6.79 -15.87
C ASP A 154 1.19 -5.48 -15.96
N GLU A 155 0.26 -5.40 -16.93
CA GLU A 155 -0.61 -4.24 -17.13
C GLU A 155 -1.57 -4.03 -15.94
N GLN A 156 -2.16 -5.10 -15.40
CA GLN A 156 -3.04 -5.01 -14.23
C GLN A 156 -2.27 -4.62 -12.94
N ILE A 157 -1.00 -5.02 -12.82
CA ILE A 157 -0.13 -4.61 -11.72
C ILE A 157 0.26 -3.13 -11.87
N ALA A 158 0.66 -2.71 -13.08
CA ALA A 158 1.01 -1.33 -13.41
C ALA A 158 -0.17 -0.36 -13.22
N ARG A 159 -1.40 -0.78 -13.58
CA ARG A 159 -2.64 -0.02 -13.31
C ARG A 159 -2.93 0.23 -11.83
N THR A 160 -2.30 -0.52 -10.92
CA THR A 160 -2.33 -0.27 -9.47
C THR A 160 -1.06 0.38 -8.94
N ASN A 161 -0.29 1.04 -9.82
CA ASN A 161 0.99 1.67 -9.52
C ASN A 161 1.93 0.76 -8.71
N TYR A 162 1.97 -0.53 -9.08
CA TYR A 162 2.76 -1.57 -8.40
C TYR A 162 2.48 -1.69 -6.89
N GLY A 163 1.27 -1.36 -6.45
CA GLY A 163 0.83 -1.42 -5.05
C GLY A 163 0.96 -0.11 -4.27
N PHE A 164 1.57 0.93 -4.84
CA PHE A 164 1.71 2.26 -4.22
C PHE A 164 0.47 3.11 -4.51
N ASP A 165 -0.45 3.15 -3.55
CA ASP A 165 -1.80 3.67 -3.72
C ASP A 165 -1.88 5.18 -3.50
N ALA A 166 -1.20 5.68 -2.46
CA ALA A 166 -1.12 7.09 -2.15
C ALA A 166 0.22 7.44 -1.51
N VAL A 167 0.76 8.62 -1.85
CA VAL A 167 1.86 9.27 -1.14
C VAL A 167 1.41 10.69 -0.84
N GLN A 168 1.51 11.11 0.42
CA GLN A 168 1.00 12.40 0.88
C GLN A 168 1.97 13.09 1.83
N HIS A 169 1.92 14.42 1.82
CA HIS A 169 2.51 15.29 2.83
C HIS A 169 1.35 15.75 3.74
N LEU A 170 1.43 15.43 5.02
CA LEU A 170 0.43 15.76 6.02
C LEU A 170 0.91 16.95 6.88
N ASP A 171 -0.06 17.64 7.45
CA ASP A 171 0.12 18.71 8.44
C ASP A 171 1.20 18.38 9.49
N GLY A 172 2.03 19.37 9.82
CA GLY A 172 3.17 19.24 10.73
C GLY A 172 4.37 18.49 10.13
N ASN A 173 4.51 18.53 8.81
CA ASN A 173 5.56 17.88 8.02
C ASN A 173 5.68 16.36 8.22
N VAL A 174 4.54 15.64 8.27
CA VAL A 174 4.50 14.18 8.42
C VAL A 174 4.24 13.52 7.06
N GLY A 175 5.11 12.59 6.66
CA GLY A 175 4.95 11.84 5.41
C GLY A 175 3.99 10.67 5.57
N TYR A 176 3.21 10.36 4.54
CA TYR A 176 2.32 9.20 4.52
C TYR A 176 2.47 8.41 3.22
N LEU A 177 2.53 7.09 3.33
CA LEU A 177 2.54 6.12 2.23
C LEU A 177 1.47 5.05 2.48
N LYS A 178 0.50 4.93 1.56
CA LYS A 178 -0.38 3.77 1.46
C LYS A 178 0.21 2.75 0.50
N LEU A 179 0.57 1.58 1.02
CA LEU A 179 1.10 0.47 0.22
C LEU A 179 0.16 -0.73 0.36
N ASN A 180 -0.59 -1.04 -0.70
CA ASN A 180 -1.59 -2.10 -0.74
C ASN A 180 -1.01 -3.47 -1.15
N ARG A 181 0.22 -3.51 -1.70
CA ARG A 181 0.89 -4.75 -2.11
C ARG A 181 2.40 -4.59 -2.12
N PHE A 182 3.14 -5.60 -1.67
CA PHE A 182 4.59 -5.67 -1.91
C PHE A 182 4.88 -6.29 -3.29
N VAL A 183 4.75 -5.53 -4.36
CA VAL A 183 5.10 -6.02 -5.72
C VAL A 183 6.63 -6.23 -5.82
N PRO A 184 7.14 -7.26 -6.54
CA PRO A 184 8.57 -7.50 -6.68
C PRO A 184 9.37 -6.27 -7.11
N LEU A 185 10.50 -6.01 -6.43
CA LEU A 185 11.29 -4.79 -6.61
C LEU A 185 11.67 -4.55 -8.09
N ALA A 186 12.05 -5.60 -8.81
CA ALA A 186 12.40 -5.53 -10.24
C ALA A 186 11.25 -5.03 -11.16
N MET A 187 10.02 -4.90 -10.65
CA MET A 187 8.90 -4.25 -11.35
C MET A 187 8.54 -2.88 -10.75
N SER A 188 8.83 -2.66 -9.47
CA SER A 188 8.30 -1.53 -8.67
C SER A 188 9.36 -0.50 -8.24
N GLU A 189 10.63 -0.70 -8.60
CA GLU A 189 11.77 0.10 -8.11
C GLU A 189 11.64 1.60 -8.38
N GLU A 190 11.27 2.01 -9.60
CA GLU A 190 11.11 3.45 -9.92
C GLU A 190 9.95 4.09 -9.15
N THR A 191 8.83 3.39 -8.95
CA THR A 191 7.72 3.87 -8.11
C THR A 191 8.14 3.95 -6.63
N ALA A 192 8.87 2.95 -6.12
CA ALA A 192 9.39 2.95 -4.76
C ALA A 192 10.35 4.12 -4.52
N LYS A 193 11.31 4.32 -5.43
CA LYS A 193 12.24 5.45 -5.45
C LYS A 193 11.52 6.79 -5.50
N ALA A 194 10.50 6.96 -6.33
CA ALA A 194 9.71 8.19 -6.40
C ALA A 194 8.96 8.47 -5.09
N ALA A 195 8.31 7.45 -4.51
CA ALA A 195 7.62 7.57 -3.23
C ALA A 195 8.58 7.95 -2.09
N MET A 196 9.72 7.28 -1.98
CA MET A 196 10.69 7.56 -0.93
C MET A 196 11.43 8.90 -1.14
N ALA A 197 11.63 9.34 -2.38
CA ALA A 197 12.15 10.67 -2.68
C ALA A 197 11.18 11.79 -2.29
N PHE A 198 9.87 11.60 -2.50
CA PHE A 198 8.82 12.52 -2.05
C PHE A 198 8.83 12.66 -0.52
N LEU A 199 8.96 11.55 0.21
CA LEU A 199 8.97 11.50 1.67
C LEU A 199 10.31 11.95 2.30
N ALA A 200 11.37 12.10 1.51
CA ALA A 200 12.73 12.33 2.01
C ALA A 200 12.92 13.58 2.89
N ASN A 201 12.03 14.58 2.76
CA ASN A 201 12.08 15.84 3.51
C ASN A 201 11.08 15.93 4.69
N THR A 202 10.25 14.92 4.92
CA THR A 202 9.29 14.93 6.05
C THR A 202 10.01 14.65 7.37
N ASP A 203 9.50 15.11 8.51
CA ASP A 203 10.16 14.90 9.81
C ASP A 203 9.84 13.54 10.43
N ALA A 204 8.67 12.98 10.11
CA ALA A 204 8.25 11.62 10.44
C ALA A 204 7.61 10.94 9.22
N VAL A 205 7.41 9.62 9.26
CA VAL A 205 6.75 8.85 8.21
C VAL A 205 5.74 7.86 8.79
N ILE A 206 4.55 7.79 8.18
CA ILE A 206 3.52 6.78 8.42
C ILE A 206 3.47 5.87 7.18
N ILE A 207 3.62 4.56 7.37
CA ILE A 207 3.47 3.56 6.31
C ILE A 207 2.25 2.70 6.63
N ASP A 208 1.22 2.82 5.81
CA ASP A 208 -0.06 2.15 5.98
C ASP A 208 -0.11 0.86 5.16
N LEU A 209 -0.18 -0.26 5.88
CA LEU A 209 -0.24 -1.64 5.38
C LEU A 209 -1.57 -2.34 5.74
N ARG A 210 -2.58 -1.58 6.19
CA ARG A 210 -3.96 -2.06 6.38
C ARG A 210 -4.49 -2.67 5.07
N GLY A 211 -5.02 -3.89 5.08
CA GLY A 211 -5.45 -4.63 3.88
C GLY A 211 -4.33 -5.13 2.97
N ASN A 212 -3.04 -4.92 3.31
CA ASN A 212 -1.92 -5.38 2.49
C ASN A 212 -1.62 -6.86 2.75
N ILE A 213 -2.12 -7.72 1.85
CA ILE A 213 -1.90 -9.17 1.87
C ILE A 213 -0.46 -9.63 1.50
N GLY A 214 0.54 -8.76 1.63
CA GLY A 214 1.97 -9.06 1.51
C GLY A 214 2.52 -9.02 0.07
N GLY A 215 3.48 -9.90 -0.24
CA GLY A 215 4.08 -10.01 -1.56
C GLY A 215 5.57 -10.41 -1.53
N SER A 216 6.43 -9.59 -2.14
CA SER A 216 7.88 -9.84 -2.24
C SER A 216 8.65 -9.27 -1.03
N PRO A 217 9.51 -10.08 -0.39
CA PRO A 217 10.41 -9.60 0.67
C PRO A 217 11.51 -8.66 0.16
N ASP A 218 11.80 -8.62 -1.14
CA ASP A 218 12.82 -7.73 -1.69
C ASP A 218 12.41 -6.25 -1.58
N LEU A 219 11.12 -5.96 -1.76
CA LEU A 219 10.60 -4.61 -1.57
C LEU A 219 10.51 -4.24 -0.07
N VAL A 220 10.22 -5.21 0.82
CA VAL A 220 10.33 -5.01 2.29
C VAL A 220 11.75 -4.58 2.64
N ARG A 221 12.75 -5.33 2.17
CA ARG A 221 14.17 -5.06 2.39
C ARG A 221 14.57 -3.69 1.85
N HIS A 222 14.14 -3.35 0.63
CA HIS A 222 14.41 -2.05 0.00
C HIS A 222 13.83 -0.89 0.81
N LEU A 223 12.53 -0.92 1.12
CA LEU A 223 11.86 0.16 1.87
C LEU A 223 12.38 0.29 3.30
N MET A 224 12.62 -0.82 4.01
CA MET A 224 13.22 -0.79 5.36
C MET A 224 14.63 -0.21 5.37
N SER A 225 15.39 -0.39 4.29
CA SER A 225 16.75 0.14 4.19
C SER A 225 16.80 1.67 4.21
N TYR A 226 15.73 2.40 3.85
CA TYR A 226 15.71 3.86 4.01
C TYR A 226 15.74 4.30 5.48
N PHE A 227 15.26 3.47 6.40
CA PHE A 227 15.20 3.78 7.84
C PHE A 227 16.42 3.28 8.62
N THR A 228 17.27 2.42 8.03
CA THR A 228 18.55 2.03 8.64
C THR A 228 19.66 3.02 8.31
N GLY A 229 20.78 2.95 9.04
CA GLY A 229 22.04 3.59 8.64
C GLY A 229 22.66 2.93 7.40
N PRO A 230 23.76 3.50 6.86
CA PRO A 230 24.50 2.93 5.73
C PRO A 230 25.21 1.62 6.08
N GLU A 231 25.60 1.43 7.35
CA GLU A 231 26.09 0.14 7.84
C GLU A 231 24.97 -0.92 7.79
N PRO A 232 25.15 -2.05 7.07
CA PRO A 232 24.12 -3.07 6.92
C PRO A 232 23.66 -3.67 8.25
N MET A 233 22.39 -3.43 8.59
CA MET A 233 21.74 -4.00 9.78
C MET A 233 21.08 -5.33 9.43
N GLN A 234 21.25 -6.35 10.28
CA GLN A 234 20.47 -7.58 10.13
C GLN A 234 19.00 -7.31 10.48
N LEU A 235 18.11 -7.41 9.49
CA LEU A 235 16.67 -7.24 9.62
C LEU A 235 16.01 -8.51 10.16
N LEU A 236 16.28 -9.67 9.53
CA LEU A 236 15.74 -10.98 9.94
C LEU A 236 16.72 -12.15 9.67
N SER A 237 16.41 -13.29 10.26
CA SER A 237 17.01 -14.61 10.10
C SER A 237 15.92 -15.62 9.74
N ASN A 238 16.15 -16.40 8.69
CA ASN A 238 15.19 -17.38 8.17
C ASN A 238 15.85 -18.75 8.06
N TYR A 239 15.15 -19.79 8.49
CA TYR A 239 15.45 -21.16 8.08
C TYR A 239 14.87 -21.43 6.69
N ILE A 240 15.64 -22.08 5.82
CA ILE A 240 15.23 -22.52 4.50
C ILE A 240 15.41 -24.03 4.38
N ARG A 241 14.32 -24.72 4.04
CA ARG A 241 14.26 -26.19 3.89
C ARG A 241 15.28 -26.73 2.89
N GLU A 242 15.44 -26.03 1.77
CA GLU A 242 16.35 -26.39 0.69
C GLU A 242 17.82 -26.16 1.11
N GLY A 243 18.59 -27.24 1.19
CA GLY A 243 19.96 -27.21 1.71
C GLY A 243 20.06 -27.07 3.23
N ASN A 244 18.93 -27.11 3.97
CA ASN A 244 18.89 -27.00 5.44
C ASN A 244 19.67 -25.78 5.97
N ARG A 245 19.52 -24.62 5.32
CA ARG A 245 20.36 -23.44 5.56
C ARG A 245 19.64 -22.35 6.35
N SER A 246 20.43 -21.50 7.01
CA SER A 246 19.94 -20.29 7.68
C SER A 246 20.41 -19.07 6.89
N ASP A 247 19.49 -18.39 6.22
CA ASP A 247 19.76 -17.16 5.47
C ASP A 247 19.47 -15.94 6.37
N ARG A 248 20.27 -14.88 6.27
CA ARG A 248 20.08 -13.60 6.99
C ARG A 248 19.71 -12.50 6.02
N MET A 249 18.61 -11.79 6.28
CA MET A 249 18.24 -10.60 5.52
C MET A 249 18.92 -9.38 6.13
N MET A 250 19.89 -8.82 5.41
CA MET A 250 20.54 -7.55 5.75
C MET A 250 19.84 -6.38 5.05
N SER A 251 19.84 -5.19 5.66
CA SER A 251 19.53 -3.95 4.95
C SER A 251 20.58 -3.66 3.88
N LEU A 252 20.22 -2.81 2.92
CA LEU A 252 21.12 -2.36 1.87
C LEU A 252 22.12 -1.32 2.41
N ALA A 253 23.38 -1.43 1.99
CA ALA A 253 24.39 -0.40 2.20
C ALA A 253 24.06 0.92 1.48
N GLU A 254 23.40 0.83 0.33
CA GLU A 254 22.98 1.97 -0.49
C GLU A 254 21.48 1.90 -0.81
N VAL A 255 20.81 3.04 -0.84
CA VAL A 255 19.43 3.19 -1.32
C VAL A 255 19.37 4.37 -2.30
N PRO A 256 18.52 4.34 -3.34
CA PRO A 256 18.29 5.49 -4.19
C PRO A 256 17.84 6.72 -3.37
N GLY A 257 18.46 7.88 -3.59
CA GLY A 257 18.07 9.11 -2.91
C GLY A 257 18.58 9.20 -1.46
N ARG A 258 17.75 9.71 -0.54
CA ARG A 258 18.15 10.05 0.83
C ARG A 258 17.57 9.07 1.86
N ARG A 259 18.41 8.64 2.79
CA ARG A 259 17.99 7.90 3.99
C ARG A 259 17.17 8.78 4.93
N MET A 260 16.27 8.14 5.66
CA MET A 260 15.43 8.68 6.73
C MET A 260 15.79 8.07 8.09
N THR A 261 17.06 7.69 8.26
CA THR A 261 17.61 7.12 9.50
C THR A 261 17.30 8.03 10.69
N GLY A 262 16.75 7.46 11.76
CA GLY A 262 16.43 8.19 13.00
C GLY A 262 15.14 9.01 12.97
N LYS A 263 14.49 9.20 11.80
CA LYS A 263 13.15 9.81 11.74
C LYS A 263 12.12 8.85 12.36
N PRO A 264 11.11 9.35 13.11
CA PRO A 264 10.03 8.51 13.60
C PRO A 264 9.28 7.81 12.46
N LEU A 265 9.26 6.48 12.49
CA LEU A 265 8.45 5.64 11.63
C LEU A 265 7.25 5.11 12.41
N TYR A 266 6.07 5.17 11.79
CA TYR A 266 4.84 4.57 12.27
C TYR A 266 4.31 3.61 11.19
N VAL A 267 3.80 2.44 11.60
CA VAL A 267 3.29 1.44 10.66
C VAL A 267 1.86 1.08 11.03
N LEU A 268 0.92 1.16 10.08
CA LEU A 268 -0.48 0.79 10.33
C LEU A 268 -0.73 -0.62 9.81
N ILE A 269 -1.32 -1.49 10.64
CA ILE A 269 -1.74 -2.85 10.27
C ILE A 269 -3.18 -3.13 10.71
N ASP A 270 -3.80 -4.11 10.08
CA ASP A 270 -5.10 -4.66 10.48
C ASP A 270 -5.10 -6.19 10.36
N ALA A 271 -6.26 -6.82 10.60
CA ALA A 271 -6.43 -8.26 10.49
C ALA A 271 -6.14 -8.82 9.09
N ASP A 272 -6.26 -8.01 8.04
CA ASP A 272 -6.01 -8.40 6.63
C ASP A 272 -4.54 -8.19 6.22
N SER A 273 -3.73 -7.48 7.02
CA SER A 273 -2.28 -7.42 6.84
C SER A 273 -1.69 -8.84 6.89
N ALA A 274 -0.94 -9.23 5.85
CA ALA A 274 -0.38 -10.58 5.72
C ALA A 274 1.06 -10.60 5.17
N SER A 275 1.81 -11.64 5.50
CA SER A 275 3.08 -12.00 4.87
C SER A 275 4.10 -10.86 4.85
N SER A 276 4.46 -10.30 3.70
CA SER A 276 5.42 -9.19 3.62
C SER A 276 5.01 -7.93 4.40
N ALA A 277 3.70 -7.69 4.59
CA ALA A 277 3.24 -6.58 5.44
C ALA A 277 3.55 -6.83 6.92
N GLU A 278 3.32 -8.05 7.37
CA GLU A 278 3.66 -8.50 8.72
C GLU A 278 5.17 -8.54 8.93
N MET A 279 5.93 -8.99 7.92
CA MET A 279 7.39 -8.94 7.94
C MET A 279 7.90 -7.50 8.15
N PHE A 280 7.31 -6.53 7.46
CA PHE A 280 7.65 -5.11 7.61
C PHE A 280 7.35 -4.60 9.03
N ALA A 281 6.13 -4.85 9.54
CA ALA A 281 5.73 -4.45 10.89
C ALA A 281 6.57 -5.12 11.98
N TYR A 282 6.84 -6.43 11.85
CA TYR A 282 7.65 -7.20 12.79
C TYR A 282 9.11 -6.70 12.82
N ILE A 283 9.69 -6.37 11.67
CA ILE A 283 11.02 -5.73 11.60
C ILE A 283 10.99 -4.37 12.31
N ALA A 284 9.99 -3.54 12.04
CA ALA A 284 9.88 -2.20 12.64
C ALA A 284 9.89 -2.26 14.18
N GLN A 285 9.10 -3.16 14.78
CA GLN A 285 9.09 -3.40 16.23
C GLN A 285 10.41 -4.00 16.73
N ARG A 286 10.82 -5.15 16.18
CA ARG A 286 11.94 -5.96 16.69
C ARG A 286 13.29 -5.27 16.57
N LYS A 287 13.40 -4.29 15.66
CA LYS A 287 14.60 -3.45 15.46
C LYS A 287 14.44 -2.04 16.03
N GLN A 288 13.32 -1.74 16.69
CA GLN A 288 13.00 -0.43 17.27
C GLN A 288 13.10 0.72 16.24
N LEU A 289 12.84 0.40 14.96
CA LEU A 289 12.86 1.36 13.86
C LEU A 289 11.56 2.18 13.79
N GLY A 290 10.44 1.60 14.23
CA GLY A 290 9.14 2.27 14.24
C GLY A 290 8.14 1.64 15.19
N THR A 291 6.99 2.29 15.34
CA THR A 291 5.89 1.86 16.22
C THR A 291 4.69 1.40 15.38
N VAL A 292 4.13 0.25 15.72
CA VAL A 292 3.02 -0.39 14.99
C VAL A 292 1.67 -0.06 15.65
N PHE A 293 0.72 0.39 14.84
CA PHE A 293 -0.63 0.81 15.25
C PHE A 293 -1.69 -0.04 14.53
N GLY A 294 -2.84 -0.25 15.20
CA GLY A 294 -4.03 -0.85 14.58
C GLY A 294 -4.45 -2.15 15.26
N GLN A 295 -4.69 -3.20 14.48
CA GLN A 295 -5.13 -4.51 14.97
C GLN A 295 -4.06 -5.60 14.76
N LYS A 296 -4.24 -6.74 15.44
CA LYS A 296 -3.39 -7.92 15.25
C LYS A 296 -3.56 -8.48 13.83
N SER A 297 -2.46 -8.79 13.16
CA SER A 297 -2.47 -9.25 11.76
C SER A 297 -2.76 -10.75 11.58
N SER A 298 -2.88 -11.19 10.32
CA SER A 298 -3.39 -12.52 9.92
C SER A 298 -2.54 -13.74 10.33
N GLY A 299 -1.24 -13.59 10.55
CA GLY A 299 -0.33 -14.68 10.94
C GLY A 299 0.29 -15.48 9.80
N ALA A 300 0.52 -14.87 8.64
CA ALA A 300 1.03 -15.52 7.44
C ALA A 300 2.57 -15.43 7.31
N GLY A 301 3.32 -16.04 8.23
CA GLY A 301 4.77 -15.80 8.41
C GLY A 301 5.73 -16.74 7.69
N ASN A 302 5.29 -17.91 7.25
CA ASN A 302 6.14 -18.84 6.51
C ASN A 302 6.32 -18.40 5.05
N GLY A 303 7.58 -18.22 4.65
CA GLY A 303 7.94 -17.88 3.27
C GLY A 303 7.70 -19.07 2.33
N GLY A 304 6.94 -18.83 1.25
CA GLY A 304 6.60 -19.84 0.26
C GLY A 304 6.67 -19.33 -1.17
N ASN A 305 6.59 -20.25 -2.13
CA ASN A 305 6.62 -19.96 -3.56
C ASN A 305 5.50 -20.72 -4.28
N MET A 306 5.02 -20.15 -5.39
CA MET A 306 4.19 -20.88 -6.35
C MET A 306 5.05 -21.84 -7.18
N LEU A 307 4.79 -23.15 -7.07
CA LEU A 307 5.45 -24.21 -7.83
C LEU A 307 4.49 -24.79 -8.87
N PRO A 308 4.89 -25.02 -10.13
CA PRO A 308 4.04 -25.69 -11.11
C PRO A 308 3.81 -27.16 -10.69
N ALA A 309 2.55 -27.58 -10.69
CA ALA A 309 2.16 -28.96 -10.40
C ALA A 309 1.79 -29.78 -11.65
N GLY A 310 1.54 -29.12 -12.79
CA GLY A 310 1.19 -29.76 -14.06
C GLY A 310 -0.20 -29.39 -14.54
N SER A 311 -0.49 -29.62 -15.83
CA SER A 311 -1.82 -29.38 -16.45
C SER A 311 -2.44 -28.01 -16.16
N GLY A 312 -1.60 -26.97 -16.04
CA GLY A 312 -1.99 -25.60 -15.71
C GLY A 312 -2.16 -25.29 -14.21
N ILE A 313 -2.07 -26.29 -13.34
CA ILE A 313 -2.13 -26.13 -11.88
C ILE A 313 -0.77 -25.69 -11.33
N SER A 314 -0.79 -24.76 -10.37
CA SER A 314 0.35 -24.40 -9.52
C SER A 314 -0.03 -24.42 -8.04
N VAL A 315 0.92 -24.71 -7.15
CA VAL A 315 0.72 -24.81 -5.70
C VAL A 315 1.62 -23.83 -4.95
N PHE A 316 1.06 -23.06 -4.01
CA PHE A 316 1.84 -22.32 -3.03
C PHE A 316 2.32 -23.29 -1.95
N LEU A 317 3.64 -23.41 -1.79
CA LEU A 317 4.26 -24.26 -0.80
C LEU A 317 5.25 -23.45 0.07
N PRO A 318 5.02 -23.34 1.38
CA PRO A 318 5.98 -22.79 2.32
C PRO A 318 7.26 -23.63 2.39
N PHE A 319 8.41 -22.99 2.21
CA PHE A 319 9.73 -23.62 2.24
C PHE A 319 10.69 -22.94 3.24
N ALA A 320 10.29 -21.80 3.79
CA ALA A 320 11.08 -21.01 4.72
C ALA A 320 10.24 -20.58 5.93
N ARG A 321 10.88 -20.44 7.09
CA ARG A 321 10.28 -19.90 8.31
C ARG A 321 11.23 -18.92 8.98
N ILE A 322 10.66 -17.93 9.65
CA ILE A 322 11.41 -16.97 10.47
C ILE A 322 11.99 -17.70 11.69
N THR A 323 13.19 -17.33 12.12
CA THR A 323 13.84 -17.90 13.32
C THR A 323 14.15 -16.85 14.41
N ASP A 324 13.89 -15.56 14.19
CA ASP A 324 14.04 -14.55 15.24
C ASP A 324 12.83 -14.51 16.18
N GLY A 325 13.04 -14.88 17.45
CA GLY A 325 11.99 -14.77 18.48
C GLY A 325 10.82 -15.73 18.26
N PRO A 326 9.59 -15.37 18.65
CA PRO A 326 8.42 -16.22 18.41
C PRO A 326 7.98 -16.25 16.94
N GLY A 327 8.46 -15.32 16.10
CA GLY A 327 7.92 -15.07 14.77
C GLY A 327 6.49 -14.53 14.83
N TRP A 328 5.78 -14.60 13.70
CA TRP A 328 4.35 -14.26 13.61
C TRP A 328 3.52 -15.34 12.90
N GLU A 329 4.13 -16.46 12.51
CA GLU A 329 3.44 -17.58 11.86
C GLU A 329 2.32 -18.17 12.75
N GLN A 330 1.10 -18.30 12.22
CA GLN A 330 -0.14 -18.69 12.91
C GLN A 330 -0.55 -17.79 14.10
N ILE A 331 0.21 -16.74 14.40
CA ILE A 331 -0.02 -15.86 15.56
C ILE A 331 -0.48 -14.48 15.08
N GLY A 332 0.19 -13.91 14.07
CA GLY A 332 0.07 -12.50 13.70
C GLY A 332 1.01 -11.61 14.50
N VAL A 333 1.30 -10.43 13.95
CA VAL A 333 2.00 -9.34 14.61
C VAL A 333 0.98 -8.61 15.50
N THR A 334 1.27 -8.53 16.79
CA THR A 334 0.50 -7.71 17.72
C THR A 334 1.02 -6.26 17.63
N PRO A 335 0.17 -5.25 17.38
CA PRO A 335 0.58 -3.85 17.33
C PRO A 335 1.06 -3.36 18.70
N ASP A 336 1.98 -2.40 18.72
CA ASP A 336 2.42 -1.73 19.96
C ASP A 336 1.29 -0.89 20.56
N VAL A 337 0.47 -0.29 19.69
CA VAL A 337 -0.69 0.53 20.05
C VAL A 337 -1.94 -0.05 19.38
N ALA A 338 -2.68 -0.85 20.14
CA ALA A 338 -3.94 -1.44 19.70
C ALA A 338 -5.04 -0.36 19.60
N VAL A 339 -5.57 -0.17 18.39
CA VAL A 339 -6.65 0.78 18.07
C VAL A 339 -7.49 0.25 16.91
N ASP A 340 -8.74 0.68 16.80
CA ASP A 340 -9.59 0.31 15.67
C ASP A 340 -8.98 0.78 14.34
N PRO A 341 -9.09 0.02 13.24
CA PRO A 341 -8.44 0.33 11.97
C PRO A 341 -8.79 1.72 11.46
N GLU A 342 -10.05 2.16 11.62
CA GLU A 342 -10.53 3.49 11.24
C GLU A 342 -9.79 4.61 12.00
N ALA A 343 -9.52 4.42 13.29
CA ALA A 343 -8.80 5.37 14.15
C ALA A 343 -7.27 5.31 14.00
N ALA A 344 -6.72 4.24 13.40
CA ALA A 344 -5.28 3.98 13.37
C ALA A 344 -4.45 5.09 12.71
N MET A 345 -4.96 5.71 11.65
CA MET A 345 -4.29 6.85 10.99
C MET A 345 -4.20 8.04 11.96
N ALA A 346 -5.33 8.50 12.49
CA ALA A 346 -5.39 9.66 13.38
C ALA A 346 -4.56 9.45 14.65
N ALA A 347 -4.56 8.23 15.20
CA ALA A 347 -3.73 7.85 16.34
C ALA A 347 -2.22 7.94 16.02
N ALA A 348 -1.78 7.45 14.86
CA ALA A 348 -0.39 7.51 14.44
C ALA A 348 0.07 8.94 14.07
N HIS A 349 -0.77 9.72 13.38
CA HIS A 349 -0.46 11.12 13.06
C HIS A 349 -0.38 11.98 14.32
N LYS A 350 -1.30 11.81 15.26
CA LYS A 350 -1.21 12.38 16.62
C LYS A 350 0.09 12.00 17.31
N ALA A 351 0.47 10.72 17.32
CA ALA A 351 1.71 10.26 17.95
C ALA A 351 2.97 10.84 17.28
N ALA A 352 2.96 10.99 15.95
CA ALA A 352 4.02 11.64 15.18
C ALA A 352 4.17 13.10 15.59
N LEU A 353 3.08 13.87 15.56
CA LEU A 353 3.07 15.28 15.94
C LEU A 353 3.52 15.48 17.38
N GLN A 354 2.98 14.71 18.35
CA GLN A 354 3.41 14.79 19.75
C GLN A 354 4.91 14.54 19.93
N LYS A 355 5.48 13.55 19.23
CA LYS A 355 6.93 13.27 19.26
C LYS A 355 7.75 14.39 18.61
N LEU A 356 7.26 14.97 17.51
CA LEU A 356 7.93 16.06 16.81
C LEU A 356 7.84 17.41 17.56
N ILE A 357 6.77 17.66 18.31
CA ILE A 357 6.62 18.83 19.20
C ILE A 357 7.58 18.72 20.39
N ALA A 358 7.66 17.54 21.01
CA ALA A 358 8.56 17.28 22.14
C ALA A 358 10.05 17.41 21.77
N ALA A 359 10.40 17.18 20.49
CA ALA A 359 11.75 17.31 19.96
C ALA A 359 12.02 18.66 19.25
N ALA A 360 11.03 19.57 19.16
CA ALA A 360 11.17 20.80 18.39
C ALA A 360 12.01 21.86 19.14
N THR A 361 13.09 22.32 18.50
CA THR A 361 13.92 23.43 18.96
C THR A 361 13.58 24.76 18.28
N ASP A 362 13.10 24.72 17.03
CA ASP A 362 12.57 25.89 16.33
C ASP A 362 11.13 26.21 16.81
N PRO A 363 10.86 27.42 17.32
CA PRO A 363 9.52 27.84 17.73
C PRO A 363 8.49 27.86 16.59
N VAL A 364 8.91 28.09 15.34
CA VAL A 364 7.99 28.17 14.19
C VAL A 364 7.48 26.77 13.82
N ALA A 365 8.40 25.82 13.56
CA ALA A 365 8.06 24.43 13.33
C ALA A 365 7.33 23.80 14.53
N LYS A 366 7.65 24.20 15.77
CA LYS A 366 6.91 23.74 16.96
C LYS A 366 5.44 24.17 16.91
N ARG A 367 5.17 25.47 16.68
CA ARG A 367 3.82 26.03 16.57
C ARG A 367 3.04 25.40 15.41
N GLU A 368 3.69 25.19 14.26
CA GLU A 368 3.10 24.50 13.11
C GLU A 368 2.58 23.11 13.50
N ARG A 369 3.41 22.32 14.20
CA ARG A 369 3.07 20.96 14.65
C ARG A 369 2.01 20.96 15.76
N GLU A 370 2.01 21.95 16.65
CA GLU A 370 0.94 22.14 17.66
C GLU A 370 -0.41 22.44 16.99
N TRP A 371 -0.43 23.30 15.97
CA TRP A 371 -1.64 23.61 15.20
C TRP A 371 -2.13 22.42 14.36
N ALA A 372 -1.20 21.65 13.79
CA ALA A 372 -1.49 20.37 13.13
C ALA A 372 -2.11 19.36 14.11
N LEU A 373 -1.62 19.31 15.35
CA LEU A 373 -2.11 18.39 16.39
C LEU A 373 -3.53 18.75 16.83
N GLU A 374 -3.83 20.04 16.98
CA GLU A 374 -5.20 20.51 17.23
C GLU A 374 -6.16 20.10 16.10
N LEU A 375 -5.78 20.28 14.83
CA LEU A 375 -6.62 19.87 13.69
C LEU A 375 -6.83 18.35 13.65
N ALA A 376 -5.76 17.57 13.84
CA ALA A 376 -5.83 16.11 13.89
C ALA A 376 -6.67 15.59 15.09
N MET A 377 -6.74 16.35 16.19
CA MET A 377 -7.60 16.03 17.34
C MET A 377 -9.04 16.53 17.18
N ALA A 378 -9.27 17.59 16.42
CA ALA A 378 -10.61 18.09 16.12
C ALA A 378 -11.38 17.11 15.22
N GLY A 379 -10.77 16.66 14.10
CA GLY A 379 -11.44 15.81 13.11
C GLY A 379 -12.80 16.38 12.68
N ASP A 380 -13.80 15.51 12.50
CA ASP A 380 -15.20 15.93 12.25
C ASP A 380 -15.89 16.52 13.50
N ARG A 381 -15.22 16.50 14.66
CA ARG A 381 -15.73 16.98 15.95
C ARG A 381 -15.23 18.37 16.33
N ALA A 382 -14.65 19.11 15.38
CA ALA A 382 -14.41 20.55 15.54
C ALA A 382 -15.71 21.20 16.04
N SER A 383 -15.68 21.76 17.26
CA SER A 383 -16.91 22.14 17.95
C SER A 383 -17.76 23.08 17.09
N ALA A 384 -19.07 22.81 17.08
CA ALA A 384 -20.00 23.67 16.36
C ALA A 384 -19.79 25.13 16.81
N PRO A 385 -19.87 26.10 15.88
CA PRO A 385 -19.80 27.52 16.25
C PRO A 385 -20.87 27.83 17.29
N ALA A 386 -20.60 28.78 18.20
CA ALA A 386 -21.58 29.15 19.24
C ALA A 386 -22.88 29.74 18.65
N GLY A 387 -22.85 30.18 17.39
CA GLY A 387 -24.01 30.55 16.59
C GLY A 387 -23.85 30.12 15.12
N GLY A 388 -24.36 30.89 14.17
CA GLY A 388 -24.29 30.54 12.74
C GLY A 388 -22.90 30.78 12.15
N LEU A 389 -22.62 30.17 10.99
CA LEU A 389 -21.46 30.58 10.18
C LEU A 389 -21.59 32.04 9.67
N ALA A 390 -22.82 32.54 9.54
CA ALA A 390 -23.12 33.91 9.16
C ALA A 390 -22.65 34.96 10.19
N ASP A 391 -22.54 34.58 11.48
CA ASP A 391 -22.10 35.49 12.55
C ASP A 391 -20.71 36.08 12.30
N TYR A 392 -19.85 35.30 11.62
CA TYR A 392 -18.47 35.64 11.27
C TYR A 392 -18.36 36.53 10.03
N GLU A 393 -19.43 36.72 9.26
CA GLU A 393 -19.40 37.56 8.06
C GLU A 393 -19.23 39.04 8.39
N GLY A 394 -18.47 39.75 7.57
CA GLY A 394 -18.24 41.18 7.71
C GLY A 394 -16.79 41.58 7.46
N GLN A 395 -16.51 42.86 7.68
CA GLN A 395 -15.17 43.43 7.55
C GLN A 395 -14.53 43.57 8.93
N PHE A 396 -13.26 43.18 9.05
CA PHE A 396 -12.46 43.28 10.27
C PHE A 396 -11.12 43.92 9.91
N GLY A 397 -11.04 45.24 10.05
CA GLY A 397 -9.93 46.03 9.52
C GLY A 397 -9.79 45.86 8.00
N THR A 398 -8.65 45.35 7.53
CA THR A 398 -8.37 45.12 6.10
C THR A 398 -8.85 43.77 5.57
N ARG A 399 -9.36 42.87 6.43
CA ARG A 399 -9.78 41.51 6.06
C ARG A 399 -11.30 41.41 6.01
N GLY A 400 -11.85 40.93 4.90
CA GLY A 400 -13.27 40.56 4.82
C GLY A 400 -13.45 39.07 5.14
N PHE A 401 -14.61 38.69 5.64
CA PHE A 401 -15.04 37.31 5.78
C PHE A 401 -16.45 37.13 5.23
N LYS A 402 -16.69 36.03 4.53
CA LYS A 402 -18.00 35.68 3.94
C LYS A 402 -18.24 34.17 4.00
N VAL A 403 -19.50 33.75 4.01
CA VAL A 403 -19.87 32.35 3.88
C VAL A 403 -20.09 32.02 2.40
N ALA A 404 -19.47 30.95 1.93
CA ALA A 404 -19.73 30.39 0.61
C ALA A 404 -19.66 28.85 0.70
N GLU A 405 -20.57 28.16 0.01
CA GLU A 405 -20.57 26.68 -0.05
C GLU A 405 -20.55 25.99 1.33
N GLY A 406 -21.16 26.62 2.35
CA GLY A 406 -21.17 26.11 3.73
C GLY A 406 -19.85 26.27 4.49
N LYS A 407 -18.89 27.05 3.98
CA LYS A 407 -17.59 27.32 4.61
C LYS A 407 -17.41 28.82 4.87
N LEU A 408 -16.66 29.15 5.92
CA LEU A 408 -16.17 30.51 6.15
C LEU A 408 -14.99 30.76 5.21
N MET A 409 -15.07 31.82 4.42
CA MET A 409 -14.03 32.25 3.50
C MET A 409 -13.39 33.52 4.03
N VAL A 410 -12.06 33.60 4.04
CA VAL A 410 -11.37 34.89 4.15
C VAL A 410 -11.32 35.54 2.76
N VAL A 411 -11.59 36.84 2.72
CA VAL A 411 -11.56 37.67 1.52
C VAL A 411 -10.37 38.62 1.68
N PRO A 412 -9.22 38.35 1.04
CA PRO A 412 -8.08 39.26 1.06
C PRO A 412 -8.40 40.54 0.26
N SER A 413 -7.72 41.64 0.58
CA SER A 413 -7.86 42.92 -0.13
C SER A 413 -7.44 42.85 -1.61
N ALA A 414 -6.60 41.87 -1.96
CA ALA A 414 -6.31 41.45 -3.33
C ALA A 414 -6.10 39.93 -3.34
N GLY A 415 -6.75 39.22 -4.26
CA GLY A 415 -6.66 37.75 -4.38
C GLY A 415 -8.02 37.10 -4.62
N ARG A 416 -8.06 35.77 -4.52
CA ARG A 416 -9.33 35.01 -4.48
C ARG A 416 -9.72 34.76 -3.02
N PRO A 417 -11.01 34.61 -2.70
CA PRO A 417 -11.42 34.16 -1.37
C PRO A 417 -10.95 32.72 -1.10
N GLU A 418 -10.52 32.45 0.12
CA GLU A 418 -9.93 31.17 0.53
C GLU A 418 -10.68 30.57 1.71
N ALA A 419 -10.92 29.25 1.66
CA ALA A 419 -11.74 28.56 2.64
C ALA A 419 -10.96 28.29 3.92
N LEU A 420 -11.45 28.79 5.05
CA LEU A 420 -10.87 28.54 6.36
C LEU A 420 -11.28 27.15 6.86
N VAL A 421 -10.32 26.40 7.41
CA VAL A 421 -10.55 25.13 8.09
C VAL A 421 -10.92 25.42 9.54
N ARG A 422 -12.07 24.93 10.01
CA ARG A 422 -12.47 25.05 11.42
C ARG A 422 -11.59 24.15 12.29
N THR A 423 -11.04 24.71 13.37
CA THR A 423 -10.30 23.94 14.40
C THR A 423 -10.97 23.97 15.78
N GLY A 424 -11.95 24.87 15.99
CA GLY A 424 -12.78 24.91 17.19
C GLY A 424 -14.07 25.72 16.99
N ALA A 425 -14.77 26.04 18.09
CA ALA A 425 -16.00 26.81 18.06
C ALA A 425 -15.83 28.20 17.40
N GLU A 426 -14.85 28.97 17.87
CA GLU A 426 -14.54 30.32 17.37
C GLU A 426 -13.19 30.39 16.62
N THR A 427 -12.52 29.24 16.40
CA THR A 427 -11.16 29.17 15.86
C THR A 427 -11.12 28.48 14.50
N PHE A 428 -10.41 29.10 13.56
CA PHE A 428 -10.20 28.64 12.20
C PHE A 428 -8.72 28.80 11.77
N ARG A 429 -8.31 28.10 10.71
CA ARG A 429 -6.94 28.14 10.15
C ARG A 429 -6.97 28.26 8.61
N LEU A 430 -6.00 28.98 8.06
CA LEU A 430 -5.60 28.92 6.65
C LEU A 430 -4.09 29.08 6.58
N ASP A 431 -3.41 28.15 5.90
CA ASP A 431 -1.96 28.08 5.76
C ASP A 431 -1.21 28.42 7.07
N ASN A 432 -0.50 29.54 7.07
CA ASN A 432 0.37 29.99 8.14
C ASN A 432 -0.33 30.90 9.16
N ALA A 433 -1.67 30.98 9.15
CA ALA A 433 -2.48 31.86 9.99
C ALA A 433 -3.62 31.15 10.72
N ARG A 434 -3.77 31.48 12.01
CA ARG A 434 -4.88 31.11 12.89
C ARG A 434 -5.78 32.32 13.10
N TYR A 435 -7.08 32.13 12.98
CA TYR A 435 -8.11 33.15 13.17
C TYR A 435 -8.97 32.76 14.37
N THR A 436 -8.99 33.58 15.41
CA THR A 436 -9.81 33.39 16.60
C THR A 436 -10.80 34.54 16.70
N PHE A 437 -12.08 34.27 16.50
CA PHE A 437 -13.13 35.27 16.62
C PHE A 437 -13.48 35.52 18.09
N GLU A 438 -13.83 36.76 18.39
CA GLU A 438 -14.20 37.22 19.72
C GLU A 438 -15.68 37.59 19.73
N ARG A 439 -16.40 37.14 20.76
CA ARG A 439 -17.80 37.49 21.00
C ARG A 439 -17.93 38.34 22.26
N ASP A 440 -18.91 39.24 22.27
CA ASP A 440 -19.27 40.02 23.46
C ASP A 440 -20.19 39.24 24.42
N ALA A 441 -20.63 39.90 25.50
CA ALA A 441 -21.55 39.33 26.48
C ALA A 441 -22.97 39.06 25.95
N ALA A 442 -23.34 39.62 24.79
CA ALA A 442 -24.58 39.31 24.09
C ALA A 442 -24.41 38.16 23.07
N GLY A 443 -23.20 37.62 22.92
CA GLY A 443 -22.86 36.56 21.98
C GLY A 443 -22.60 37.04 20.55
N GLN A 444 -22.54 38.35 20.30
CA GLN A 444 -22.29 38.90 18.97
C GLN A 444 -20.79 38.92 18.67
N VAL A 445 -20.38 38.51 17.46
CA VAL A 445 -18.98 38.55 17.03
C VAL A 445 -18.54 40.01 16.86
N THR A 446 -17.60 40.45 17.69
CA THR A 446 -17.13 41.85 17.76
C THR A 446 -15.70 42.04 17.25
N GLY A 447 -14.91 40.99 17.12
CA GLY A 447 -13.53 41.09 16.64
C GLY A 447 -12.93 39.78 16.16
N VAL A 448 -11.73 39.86 15.59
CA VAL A 448 -10.92 38.71 15.21
C VAL A 448 -9.45 38.96 15.59
N LYS A 449 -8.85 37.98 16.27
CA LYS A 449 -7.41 37.85 16.44
C LYS A 449 -6.85 36.96 15.34
N VAL A 450 -5.72 37.36 14.76
CA VAL A 450 -4.98 36.58 13.77
C VAL A 450 -3.54 36.42 14.23
N GLU A 451 -3.17 35.18 14.57
CA GLU A 451 -1.81 34.76 14.92
C GLU A 451 -1.18 34.10 13.68
N THR A 452 0.09 34.39 13.39
CA THR A 452 0.87 33.71 12.35
C THR A 452 1.82 32.66 12.94
N LEU A 453 2.32 31.73 12.13
CA LEU A 453 3.36 30.77 12.55
C LEU A 453 4.64 31.44 13.08
N SER A 454 4.97 32.64 12.59
CA SER A 454 6.07 33.47 13.11
C SER A 454 5.80 34.06 14.51
N GLY A 455 4.64 33.81 15.11
CA GLY A 455 4.21 34.39 16.39
C GLY A 455 3.78 35.86 16.28
N THR A 456 3.44 36.34 15.08
CA THR A 456 2.93 37.71 14.90
C THR A 456 1.44 37.72 15.13
N GLU A 457 0.99 38.44 16.15
CA GLU A 457 -0.43 38.61 16.46
C GLU A 457 -0.95 39.97 15.97
N THR A 458 -2.17 39.95 15.40
CA THR A 458 -2.93 41.16 15.05
C THR A 458 -4.36 41.01 15.54
N ARG A 459 -4.98 42.10 16.00
CA ARG A 459 -6.40 42.13 16.38
C ARG A 459 -7.11 43.20 15.56
N ALA A 460 -8.31 42.91 15.07
CA ALA A 460 -9.18 43.88 14.42
C ALA A 460 -10.61 43.72 14.91
N ASP A 461 -11.25 44.83 15.26
CA ASP A 461 -12.68 44.86 15.57
C ASP A 461 -13.52 44.76 14.29
N LYS A 462 -14.74 44.24 14.43
CA LYS A 462 -15.72 44.13 13.36
C LYS A 462 -16.22 45.53 13.00
N THR A 463 -16.07 45.92 11.74
CA THR A 463 -16.63 47.17 11.24
C THR A 463 -18.16 47.11 11.32
N PRO A 464 -18.84 48.12 11.89
CA PRO A 464 -20.30 48.18 11.88
C PRO A 464 -20.83 48.10 10.44
N SER A 465 -21.91 47.35 10.23
CA SER A 465 -22.69 47.46 8.99
C SER A 465 -23.29 48.86 8.92
N ALA A 466 -23.06 49.54 7.79
CA ALA A 466 -23.59 50.87 7.49
C ALA A 466 -25.08 50.82 7.10
#